data_AF-A0A939B637-F1
#
_entry.id   AF-A0A939B637-F1
#
_cell.length_a   1.000
_cell.length_b   1.000
_cell.length_c   1.000
_cell.angle_alpha   90.00
_cell.angle_beta   90.00
_cell.angle_gamma   90.00
#
_symmetry.space_group_name_H-M   'P 1'
#
loop_
_entity.id
_entity.type
_entity.pdbx_description
1 polymer ?
#
loop_
_entity_poly.entity_id
_entity_poly.type
_entity_poly.pdbx_seq_one_letter_code
_entity_poly.pdbx_strand_id
1 'polypeptide(L)'
;MLMYVGASAQTVVSDTVRGESVVQPQPTDDHYRIVTNRFWDNWFVFGEVGAHAFAGDYGSVGKFGGLISPDFKIGFGKWFTPGIGAKIQFGMGASKGYSKEETMWATGEQLTADDGTPYWKTKNKWLDFSVNAMFNLSRLFCGYEGKESDKLMNQFIASVGIGALHHYDIAAQRNEWSGHFELQYSRFFSKKKDISLDVKAHAILYQTNFDGITNKANGEDSRWFDANVGLSVGLTYYFKKRHWDRCLQCEEPVYITNTILPEPNCPEYKTMVFYVFFPNNYSGRDDAPIVKGSSVNAIDYLASGIFTQKRFADTDAVASALASGRSLASFKTEDLPTVKANKCEADGIARGYEMSSSPISLDMDAASMNEFKNKAGFYYAPIYSGDKTWYYRVDNETSTQKLISAENYKESTSYGLNAHSGLDVVKQNMKLDDEADLYSFADIYAAVEGDGGYISGFADTTTVAELKNIFENGRIQFVSAEGLATSQDNYVGEDAENVGLERNKALAYNRARTVIQWLKDSGVFKNIGRNSFSLNALTDPISTVNDKSTRGLNAKLNRCVKVRINYVIEKQ
;
A
#
# COMPACT_ATOMS: atom_id res chain seq x y z
N MET A 1 -8.74 58.32 11.70
CA MET A 1 -8.87 57.72 10.35
C MET A 1 -7.47 57.36 9.87
N LEU A 2 -7.17 56.06 9.79
CA LEU A 2 -5.97 55.39 9.25
C LEU A 2 -6.10 53.93 9.73
N MET A 3 -7.01 53.17 9.12
CA MET A 3 -6.72 52.24 8.01
C MET A 3 -5.92 51.01 8.46
N TYR A 4 -6.65 49.91 8.64
CA TYR A 4 -6.13 48.54 8.56
C TYR A 4 -5.40 48.35 7.23
N VAL A 5 -4.28 47.63 7.27
CA VAL A 5 -3.74 46.92 6.09
C VAL A 5 -3.80 45.43 6.43
N GLY A 6 -4.54 44.66 5.63
CA GLY A 6 -4.80 43.25 5.92
C GLY A 6 -3.60 42.37 5.65
N ALA A 7 -3.33 41.41 6.54
CA ALA A 7 -2.47 40.28 6.23
C ALA A 7 -3.21 39.36 5.25
N SER A 8 -2.64 39.14 4.06
CA SER A 8 -3.16 38.13 3.13
C SER A 8 -2.83 36.73 3.66
N ALA A 9 -3.83 35.89 3.89
CA ALA A 9 -3.61 34.49 4.20
C ALA A 9 -2.83 33.82 3.05
N GLN A 10 -1.64 33.27 3.35
CA GLN A 10 -0.92 32.46 2.37
C GLN A 10 -1.59 31.10 2.23
N THR A 11 -2.09 30.80 1.03
CA THR A 11 -2.58 29.46 0.69
C THR A 11 -1.40 28.50 0.65
N VAL A 12 -1.20 27.72 1.71
CA VAL A 12 -0.21 26.64 1.74
C VAL A 12 -0.68 25.52 0.81
N VAL A 13 -0.09 25.47 -0.39
CA VAL A 13 -0.33 24.41 -1.36
C VAL A 13 0.60 23.23 -1.04
N SER A 14 0.02 22.06 -0.81
CA SER A 14 0.66 20.83 -0.30
C SER A 14 1.23 20.94 1.12
N ASP A 15 0.42 20.54 2.10
CA ASP A 15 0.89 20.20 3.45
C ASP A 15 1.30 18.71 3.46
N THR A 16 2.62 18.45 3.50
CA THR A 16 3.16 17.08 3.46
C THR A 16 3.35 16.57 4.89
N VAL A 17 2.24 16.24 5.54
CA VAL A 17 2.23 15.68 6.90
C VAL A 17 3.00 14.35 6.91
N ARG A 18 4.23 14.39 7.42
CA ARG A 18 4.93 13.19 7.88
C ARG A 18 4.29 12.80 9.20
N GLY A 19 3.52 11.71 9.20
CA GLY A 19 2.93 11.17 10.42
C GLY A 19 4.00 10.87 11.47
N GLU A 20 3.63 10.98 12.74
CA GLU A 20 4.51 10.66 13.87
C GLU A 20 4.75 9.15 13.93
N SER A 21 5.78 8.70 13.22
CA SER A 21 6.39 7.41 13.49
C SER A 21 6.88 7.43 14.93
N VAL A 22 6.31 6.58 15.80
CA VAL A 22 6.76 6.41 17.18
C VAL A 22 8.28 6.33 17.20
N VAL A 23 8.93 7.33 17.79
CA VAL A 23 10.39 7.38 17.89
C VAL A 23 10.83 6.42 18.99
N GLN A 24 10.72 5.13 18.67
CA GLN A 24 11.52 4.07 19.28
C GLN A 24 12.97 4.58 19.29
N PRO A 25 13.57 4.86 20.45
CA PRO A 25 14.99 5.16 20.49
C PRO A 25 15.70 3.95 19.91
N GLN A 26 16.48 4.17 18.86
CA GLN A 26 17.31 3.16 18.22
C GLN A 26 18.77 3.42 18.62
N PRO A 27 19.19 3.09 19.86
CA PRO A 27 20.58 3.15 20.28
C PRO A 27 21.36 2.02 19.61
N THR A 28 21.60 2.19 18.31
CA THR A 28 22.38 1.27 17.50
C THR A 28 23.59 2.02 16.98
N ASP A 29 24.78 1.62 17.42
CA ASP A 29 26.02 1.83 16.68
C ASP A 29 25.98 0.97 15.40
N ASP A 30 25.01 1.24 14.53
CA ASP A 30 24.80 0.54 13.28
C ASP A 30 25.77 1.13 12.26
N HIS A 31 26.77 0.36 11.85
CA HIS A 31 27.81 0.83 10.94
C HIS A 31 27.25 1.01 9.52
N TYR A 32 26.07 0.46 9.20
CA TYR A 32 25.39 0.66 7.92
C TYR A 32 24.56 1.96 7.87
N ARG A 33 24.20 2.55 9.02
CA ARG A 33 23.47 3.84 9.10
C ARG A 33 24.44 5.02 8.98
N ILE A 34 24.32 5.75 7.87
CA ILE A 34 25.14 6.92 7.53
C ILE A 34 24.29 8.08 7.02
N VAL A 35 24.76 9.30 7.27
CA VAL A 35 24.23 10.53 6.68
C VAL A 35 25.00 10.80 5.39
N THR A 36 24.30 10.89 4.27
CA THR A 36 24.87 11.21 2.96
C THR A 36 25.27 12.69 2.88
N ASN A 37 26.34 12.96 2.12
CA ASN A 37 26.84 14.32 1.91
C ASN A 37 26.20 14.96 0.66
N ARG A 38 26.52 16.22 0.37
CA ARG A 38 25.97 16.94 -0.78
C ARG A 38 26.61 16.46 -2.09
N PHE A 39 26.06 16.91 -3.23
CA PHE A 39 26.54 16.49 -4.55
C PHE A 39 28.04 16.79 -4.78
N TRP A 40 28.56 17.91 -4.26
CA TRP A 40 29.96 18.32 -4.40
C TRP A 40 30.95 17.62 -3.45
N ASP A 41 30.49 16.72 -2.59
CA ASP A 41 31.33 15.96 -1.66
C ASP A 41 31.69 14.56 -2.20
N ASN A 42 32.64 13.86 -1.56
CA ASN A 42 33.04 12.46 -1.82
C ASN A 42 33.57 12.16 -3.24
N TRP A 43 34.05 13.18 -3.95
CA TRP A 43 34.77 13.00 -5.21
C TRP A 43 36.20 12.49 -5.01
N PHE A 44 36.74 11.84 -6.03
CA PHE A 44 38.13 11.41 -6.10
C PHE A 44 38.65 11.47 -7.55
N VAL A 45 39.97 11.57 -7.70
CA VAL A 45 40.70 11.39 -8.97
C VAL A 45 41.70 10.24 -8.82
N PHE A 46 41.96 9.51 -9.90
CA PHE A 46 42.89 8.39 -9.91
C PHE A 46 43.70 8.32 -11.20
N GLY A 47 44.89 7.72 -11.11
CA GLY A 47 45.72 7.34 -12.24
C GLY A 47 46.41 6.01 -11.99
N GLU A 48 46.45 5.16 -13.00
CA GLU A 48 47.01 3.81 -12.95
C GLU A 48 47.88 3.51 -14.19
N VAL A 49 48.92 2.72 -13.98
CA VAL A 49 49.75 2.11 -15.02
C VAL A 49 49.63 0.59 -14.91
N GLY A 50 49.53 -0.09 -16.03
CA GLY A 50 49.29 -1.52 -16.06
C GLY A 50 49.86 -2.22 -17.28
N ALA A 51 49.59 -3.52 -17.35
CA ALA A 51 49.75 -4.30 -18.56
C ALA A 51 48.63 -5.33 -18.66
N HIS A 52 48.16 -5.54 -19.90
CA HIS A 52 47.16 -6.52 -20.29
C HIS A 52 47.74 -7.48 -21.32
N ALA A 53 47.21 -8.71 -21.34
CA ALA A 53 47.30 -9.58 -22.49
C ALA A 53 46.01 -9.45 -23.32
N PHE A 54 46.15 -9.35 -24.63
CA PHE A 54 45.03 -9.44 -25.56
C PHE A 54 44.70 -10.91 -25.84
N ALA A 55 43.40 -11.23 -25.94
CA ALA A 55 42.87 -12.57 -26.07
C ALA A 55 41.72 -12.61 -27.10
N GLY A 56 42.07 -12.47 -28.39
CA GLY A 56 41.20 -12.75 -29.53
C GLY A 56 41.43 -14.13 -30.16
N ASP A 57 40.89 -14.34 -31.37
CA ASP A 57 40.75 -15.67 -32.00
C ASP A 57 42.10 -16.42 -32.21
N TYR A 58 43.24 -15.73 -32.37
CA TYR A 58 44.58 -16.36 -32.47
C TYR A 58 45.49 -16.18 -31.23
N GLY A 59 44.91 -15.97 -30.06
CA GLY A 59 45.64 -15.76 -28.80
C GLY A 59 46.47 -16.95 -28.28
N SER A 60 46.42 -18.12 -28.91
CA SER A 60 47.18 -19.33 -28.56
C SER A 60 48.48 -19.53 -29.36
N VAL A 61 48.64 -18.82 -30.48
CA VAL A 61 49.70 -19.07 -31.50
C VAL A 61 51.10 -18.68 -31.01
N GLY A 62 51.20 -17.67 -30.16
CA GLY A 62 52.47 -17.16 -29.66
C GLY A 62 52.66 -17.35 -28.16
N LYS A 63 53.91 -17.27 -27.70
CA LYS A 63 54.23 -17.23 -26.26
C LYS A 63 53.46 -16.07 -25.60
N PHE A 64 52.82 -16.32 -24.46
CA PHE A 64 51.99 -15.35 -23.72
C PHE A 64 52.62 -13.95 -23.57
N GLY A 65 53.93 -13.88 -23.30
CA GLY A 65 54.67 -12.61 -23.21
C GLY A 65 54.66 -11.72 -24.47
N GLY A 66 54.36 -12.30 -25.64
CA GLY A 66 54.16 -11.55 -26.89
C GLY A 66 52.84 -10.77 -26.95
N LEU A 67 51.82 -11.21 -26.21
CA LEU A 67 50.51 -10.55 -26.08
C LEU A 67 50.54 -9.41 -25.06
N ILE A 68 51.47 -9.47 -24.09
CA ILE A 68 51.57 -8.50 -22.99
C ILE A 68 51.91 -7.11 -23.53
N SER A 69 51.06 -6.16 -23.20
CA SER A 69 51.05 -4.80 -23.73
C SER A 69 50.77 -3.81 -22.59
N PRO A 70 51.47 -2.68 -22.49
CA PRO A 70 51.22 -1.71 -21.43
C PRO A 70 49.91 -0.95 -21.69
N ASP A 71 49.26 -0.55 -20.59
CA ASP A 71 48.14 0.38 -20.59
C ASP A 71 48.31 1.45 -19.50
N PHE A 72 47.63 2.58 -19.72
CA PHE A 72 47.54 3.69 -18.80
C PHE A 72 46.08 4.12 -18.72
N LYS A 73 45.57 4.36 -17.51
CA LYS A 73 44.21 4.86 -17.32
C LYS A 73 44.18 5.97 -16.28
N ILE A 74 43.35 6.97 -16.51
CA ILE A 74 43.08 8.07 -15.56
C ILE A 74 41.58 8.27 -15.45
N GLY A 75 41.14 8.86 -14.36
CA GLY A 75 39.73 9.16 -14.21
C GLY A 75 39.38 9.89 -12.94
N PHE A 76 38.08 10.06 -12.76
CA PHE A 76 37.49 10.63 -11.55
C PHE A 76 36.20 9.90 -11.22
N GLY A 77 35.80 9.95 -9.96
CA GLY A 77 34.58 9.32 -9.52
C GLY A 77 34.01 9.95 -8.26
N LYS A 78 32.84 9.47 -7.86
CA LYS A 78 32.11 9.91 -6.69
C LYS A 78 31.60 8.70 -5.93
N TRP A 79 31.80 8.70 -4.61
CA TRP A 79 31.08 7.80 -3.71
C TRP A 79 29.78 8.47 -3.26
N PHE A 80 28.64 7.83 -3.50
CA PHE A 80 27.33 8.30 -3.04
C PHE A 80 27.11 7.87 -1.58
N THR A 81 27.43 6.61 -1.30
CA THR A 81 27.50 6.03 0.04
C THR A 81 28.90 5.44 0.27
N PRO A 82 29.27 5.07 1.51
CA PRO A 82 30.53 4.38 1.77
C PRO A 82 30.70 3.07 0.98
N GLY A 83 29.59 2.43 0.59
CA GLY A 83 29.54 1.17 -0.16
C GLY A 83 29.35 1.33 -1.68
N ILE A 84 28.77 2.43 -2.17
CA ILE A 84 28.30 2.58 -3.56
C ILE A 84 28.82 3.88 -4.18
N GLY A 85 29.44 3.76 -5.36
CA GLY A 85 29.97 4.89 -6.13
C GLY A 85 29.86 4.68 -7.63
N ALA A 86 30.38 5.64 -8.39
CA ALA A 86 30.60 5.52 -9.83
C ALA A 86 31.86 6.28 -10.24
N LYS A 87 32.52 5.84 -11.32
CA LYS A 87 33.68 6.51 -11.94
C LYS A 87 33.50 6.69 -13.45
N ILE A 88 34.14 7.72 -13.96
CA ILE A 88 34.42 7.94 -15.38
C ILE A 88 35.92 7.71 -15.56
N GLN A 89 36.28 6.92 -16.56
CA GLN A 89 37.64 6.47 -16.82
C GLN A 89 38.00 6.68 -18.29
N PHE A 90 39.22 7.15 -18.51
CA PHE A 90 39.84 7.28 -19.83
C PHE A 90 41.05 6.33 -19.85
N GLY A 91 41.06 5.40 -20.79
CA GLY A 91 42.14 4.43 -20.95
C GLY A 91 42.91 4.64 -22.26
N MET A 92 44.15 4.16 -22.31
CA MET A 92 44.90 4.01 -23.56
C MET A 92 45.80 2.79 -23.51
N GLY A 93 45.97 2.12 -24.64
CA GLY A 93 46.81 0.93 -24.75
C GLY A 93 47.22 0.61 -26.19
N ALA A 94 48.04 -0.43 -26.32
CA ALA A 94 48.59 -0.88 -27.59
C ALA A 94 48.66 -2.42 -27.65
N SER A 95 47.49 -3.06 -27.59
CA SER A 95 47.28 -4.51 -27.62
C SER A 95 48.05 -5.19 -28.75
N LYS A 96 48.74 -6.29 -28.45
CA LYS A 96 49.45 -7.12 -29.43
C LYS A 96 48.73 -8.45 -29.64
N GLY A 97 48.68 -8.92 -30.88
CA GLY A 97 48.09 -10.20 -31.23
C GLY A 97 48.77 -10.85 -32.42
N TYR A 98 48.07 -11.82 -33.03
CA TYR A 98 48.49 -12.52 -34.23
C TYR A 98 47.30 -12.66 -35.20
N SER A 99 47.55 -12.82 -36.49
CA SER A 99 46.51 -13.17 -37.48
C SER A 99 47.04 -14.06 -38.60
N LYS A 100 46.19 -14.96 -39.13
CA LYS A 100 46.46 -15.70 -40.38
C LYS A 100 46.43 -14.79 -41.62
N GLU A 101 45.73 -13.65 -41.55
CA GLU A 101 45.56 -12.70 -42.66
C GLU A 101 46.36 -11.40 -42.41
N GLU A 102 46.76 -10.69 -43.48
CA GLU A 102 47.43 -9.39 -43.39
C GLU A 102 46.38 -8.30 -43.08
N THR A 103 45.95 -8.23 -41.82
CA THR A 103 44.94 -7.26 -41.37
C THR A 103 45.54 -5.85 -41.26
N MET A 104 44.67 -4.84 -41.21
CA MET A 104 45.05 -3.42 -41.07
C MET A 104 45.76 -3.04 -39.74
N TRP A 105 46.01 -4.02 -38.85
CA TRP A 105 46.85 -3.87 -37.64
C TRP A 105 48.16 -4.67 -37.73
N ALA A 106 48.44 -5.37 -38.84
CA ALA A 106 49.67 -6.12 -39.03
C ALA A 106 50.90 -5.19 -39.03
N THR A 107 51.99 -5.64 -38.39
CA THR A 107 53.21 -4.83 -38.25
C THR A 107 54.26 -5.12 -39.33
N GLY A 108 53.91 -5.90 -40.37
CA GLY A 108 54.86 -6.40 -41.38
C GLY A 108 55.80 -7.52 -40.88
N GLU A 109 55.78 -7.87 -39.60
CA GLU A 109 56.52 -9.00 -39.04
C GLU A 109 55.63 -10.25 -38.95
N GLN A 110 56.23 -11.43 -39.16
CA GLN A 110 55.56 -12.73 -39.00
C GLN A 110 56.16 -13.56 -37.85
N LEU A 111 55.40 -14.56 -37.41
CA LEU A 111 55.78 -15.66 -36.53
C LEU A 111 55.37 -16.96 -37.22
N THR A 112 56.29 -17.91 -37.39
CA THR A 112 55.95 -19.29 -37.78
C THR A 112 55.59 -20.08 -36.52
N ALA A 113 54.44 -20.75 -36.53
CA ALA A 113 54.03 -21.66 -35.46
C ALA A 113 54.73 -23.02 -35.57
N ASP A 114 54.61 -23.86 -34.54
CA ASP A 114 55.25 -25.19 -34.46
C ASP A 114 54.75 -26.17 -35.56
N ASP A 115 53.60 -25.89 -36.18
CA ASP A 115 53.05 -26.62 -37.33
C ASP A 115 53.57 -26.15 -38.71
N GLY A 116 54.40 -25.09 -38.73
CA GLY A 116 54.94 -24.47 -39.96
C GLY A 116 54.10 -23.33 -40.54
N THR A 117 52.92 -23.04 -39.98
CA THR A 117 52.02 -21.98 -40.47
C THR A 117 52.56 -20.59 -40.12
N PRO A 118 52.65 -19.64 -41.08
CA PRO A 118 52.99 -18.25 -40.79
C PRO A 118 51.76 -17.46 -40.29
N TYR A 119 51.98 -16.62 -39.27
CA TYR A 119 51.01 -15.67 -38.73
C TYR A 119 51.63 -14.27 -38.66
N TRP A 120 50.91 -13.24 -39.07
CA TRP A 120 51.31 -11.85 -38.91
C TRP A 120 51.21 -11.42 -37.45
N LYS A 121 52.18 -10.65 -36.96
CA LYS A 121 52.10 -9.97 -35.66
C LYS A 121 51.22 -8.73 -35.82
N THR A 122 50.21 -8.57 -34.96
CA THR A 122 49.31 -7.42 -34.99
C THR A 122 49.54 -6.49 -33.79
N LYS A 123 49.26 -5.19 -33.98
CA LYS A 123 49.36 -4.17 -32.93
C LYS A 123 48.19 -3.17 -33.04
N ASN A 124 47.19 -3.37 -32.20
CA ASN A 124 46.01 -2.52 -32.10
C ASN A 124 46.25 -1.40 -31.06
N LYS A 125 46.24 -0.13 -31.50
CA LYS A 125 46.31 1.05 -30.63
C LYS A 125 44.92 1.65 -30.41
N TRP A 126 44.58 1.87 -29.15
CA TRP A 126 43.24 2.27 -28.74
C TRP A 126 43.20 3.32 -27.63
N LEU A 127 42.13 4.10 -27.62
CA LEU A 127 41.70 5.00 -26.54
C LEU A 127 40.32 4.54 -26.05
N ASP A 128 40.15 4.35 -24.74
CA ASP A 128 38.89 3.98 -24.09
C ASP A 128 38.27 5.17 -23.37
N PHE A 129 36.94 5.27 -23.40
CA PHE A 129 36.14 6.08 -22.48
C PHE A 129 35.04 5.23 -21.87
N SER A 130 35.04 5.06 -20.55
CA SER A 130 34.13 4.16 -19.84
C SER A 130 33.51 4.75 -18.58
N VAL A 131 32.25 4.36 -18.33
CA VAL A 131 31.46 4.73 -17.15
C VAL A 131 31.16 3.47 -16.37
N ASN A 132 31.58 3.43 -15.10
CA ASN A 132 31.55 2.24 -14.26
C ASN A 132 30.82 2.49 -12.94
N ALA A 133 29.90 1.60 -12.58
CA ALA A 133 29.36 1.49 -11.22
C ALA A 133 30.40 0.81 -10.31
N MET A 134 30.46 1.21 -9.04
CA MET A 134 31.48 0.75 -8.09
C MET A 134 30.87 0.30 -6.76
N PHE A 135 31.31 -0.86 -6.29
CA PHE A 135 30.82 -1.53 -5.08
C PHE A 135 31.99 -1.79 -4.13
N ASN A 136 32.08 -1.01 -3.06
CA ASN A 136 33.09 -1.16 -2.01
C ASN A 136 32.69 -2.31 -1.08
N LEU A 137 32.99 -3.53 -1.49
CA LEU A 137 32.62 -4.78 -0.81
C LEU A 137 32.99 -4.75 0.68
N SER A 138 34.17 -4.21 1.02
CA SER A 138 34.60 -4.09 2.41
C SER A 138 33.68 -3.23 3.29
N ARG A 139 33.05 -2.19 2.74
CA ARG A 139 32.07 -1.35 3.47
C ARG A 139 30.62 -1.82 3.31
N LEU A 140 30.33 -2.60 2.26
CA LEU A 140 29.04 -3.29 2.09
C LEU A 140 28.90 -4.48 3.06
N PHE A 141 30.00 -5.13 3.45
CA PHE A 141 30.00 -6.29 4.37
C PHE A 141 30.48 -5.99 5.81
N CYS A 142 31.11 -4.85 6.07
CA CYS A 142 31.56 -4.47 7.41
C CYS A 142 31.05 -3.09 7.88
N GLY A 143 30.14 -2.47 7.11
CA GLY A 143 29.62 -1.13 7.36
C GLY A 143 30.66 -0.03 7.17
N TYR A 144 30.26 1.19 7.52
CA TYR A 144 31.14 2.37 7.53
C TYR A 144 31.82 2.57 8.87
N GLU A 145 33.14 2.59 8.82
CA GLU A 145 34.02 2.52 9.97
C GLU A 145 34.15 3.80 10.81
N GLY A 146 33.49 4.88 10.40
CA GLY A 146 33.56 6.21 11.02
C GLY A 146 34.67 7.13 10.45
N LYS A 147 34.69 8.38 10.93
CA LYS A 147 35.67 9.41 10.56
C LYS A 147 37.02 9.11 11.21
N GLU A 148 38.10 9.30 10.44
CA GLU A 148 39.51 9.12 10.88
C GLU A 148 39.81 7.81 11.66
N SER A 149 39.07 6.74 11.32
CA SER A 149 39.15 5.42 11.96
C SER A 149 40.23 4.53 11.34
N ASP A 150 40.96 3.77 12.17
CA ASP A 150 42.01 2.81 11.75
C ASP A 150 41.45 1.52 11.11
N LYS A 151 40.15 1.25 11.26
CA LYS A 151 39.48 0.10 10.64
C LYS A 151 39.35 0.31 9.12
N LEU A 152 39.20 -0.78 8.35
CA LEU A 152 39.03 -0.74 6.88
C LEU A 152 40.06 0.13 6.12
N MET A 153 41.33 0.09 6.56
CA MET A 153 42.47 0.68 5.85
C MET A 153 42.91 -0.11 4.60
N ASN A 154 42.44 -1.36 4.50
CA ASN A 154 42.47 -2.20 3.30
C ASN A 154 41.02 -2.30 2.78
N GLN A 155 40.79 -2.15 1.48
CA GLN A 155 39.45 -2.21 0.90
C GLN A 155 39.44 -3.00 -0.42
N PHE A 156 38.40 -3.82 -0.61
CA PHE A 156 38.11 -4.50 -1.86
C PHE A 156 36.92 -3.83 -2.54
N ILE A 157 37.09 -3.49 -3.81
CA ILE A 157 36.11 -2.80 -4.65
C ILE A 157 35.91 -3.64 -5.91
N ALA A 158 34.66 -3.90 -6.27
CA ALA A 158 34.30 -4.41 -7.59
C ALA A 158 33.71 -3.27 -8.43
N SER A 159 34.13 -3.13 -9.68
CA SER A 159 33.54 -2.20 -10.64
C SER A 159 33.04 -2.95 -11.88
N VAL A 160 31.91 -2.48 -12.43
CA VAL A 160 31.37 -2.96 -13.71
C VAL A 160 30.83 -1.78 -14.51
N GLY A 161 31.03 -1.78 -15.82
CA GLY A 161 30.73 -0.62 -16.65
C GLY A 161 30.61 -0.90 -18.13
N ILE A 162 30.30 0.16 -18.86
CA ILE A 162 30.26 0.20 -20.32
C ILE A 162 31.12 1.36 -20.81
N GLY A 163 31.67 1.22 -22.00
CA GLY A 163 32.50 2.24 -22.64
C GLY A 163 32.43 2.21 -24.15
N ALA A 164 33.06 3.22 -24.75
CA ALA A 164 33.29 3.32 -26.18
C ALA A 164 34.79 3.52 -26.42
N LEU A 165 35.33 2.78 -27.38
CA LEU A 165 36.74 2.72 -27.69
C LEU A 165 36.99 3.20 -29.11
N HIS A 166 38.03 4.03 -29.30
CA HIS A 166 38.48 4.56 -30.58
C HIS A 166 39.85 4.00 -30.97
N HIS A 167 39.94 3.43 -32.17
CA HIS A 167 41.19 2.96 -32.76
C HIS A 167 41.92 4.08 -33.51
N TYR A 168 43.23 4.22 -33.28
CA TYR A 168 44.05 5.27 -33.90
C TYR A 168 45.35 4.71 -34.50
N ASP A 169 46.04 5.54 -35.31
CA ASP A 169 47.26 5.18 -36.06
C ASP A 169 47.06 4.04 -37.09
N ILE A 170 45.85 3.95 -37.64
CA ILE A 170 45.42 3.03 -38.70
C ILE A 170 44.61 3.78 -39.76
N ALA A 171 44.62 3.31 -41.01
CA ALA A 171 44.05 4.04 -42.14
C ALA A 171 42.51 4.17 -42.11
N ALA A 172 41.80 3.19 -41.54
CA ALA A 172 40.36 3.27 -41.30
C ALA A 172 40.10 3.40 -39.79
N GLN A 173 39.63 4.56 -39.35
CA GLN A 173 39.25 4.77 -37.95
C GLN A 173 38.05 3.89 -37.60
N ARG A 174 38.12 3.17 -36.47
CA ARG A 174 37.05 2.28 -35.99
C ARG A 174 36.67 2.61 -34.55
N ASN A 175 35.37 2.72 -34.30
CA ASN A 175 34.80 2.95 -32.97
C ASN A 175 33.99 1.73 -32.55
N GLU A 176 34.18 1.23 -31.33
CA GLU A 176 33.54 0.00 -30.85
C GLU A 176 33.03 0.15 -29.41
N TRP A 177 32.05 -0.67 -29.02
CA TRP A 177 31.53 -0.73 -27.65
C TRP A 177 32.32 -1.72 -26.82
N SER A 178 32.61 -1.36 -25.57
CA SER A 178 33.38 -2.18 -24.62
C SER A 178 32.63 -2.43 -23.32
N GLY A 179 32.59 -3.68 -22.86
CA GLY A 179 32.18 -4.03 -21.50
C GLY A 179 33.38 -4.00 -20.55
N HIS A 180 33.22 -3.43 -19.35
CA HIS A 180 34.31 -3.25 -18.37
C HIS A 180 34.02 -3.99 -17.07
N PHE A 181 35.03 -4.70 -16.56
CA PHE A 181 35.02 -5.37 -15.25
C PHE A 181 36.34 -5.13 -14.53
N GLU A 182 36.30 -4.85 -13.22
CA GLU A 182 37.47 -4.55 -12.41
C GLU A 182 37.31 -5.07 -10.98
N LEU A 183 38.37 -5.66 -10.43
CA LEU A 183 38.53 -6.00 -9.02
C LEU A 183 39.75 -5.23 -8.48
N GLN A 184 39.49 -4.24 -7.62
CA GLN A 184 40.47 -3.33 -7.04
C GLN A 184 40.68 -3.64 -5.55
N TYR A 185 41.91 -3.97 -5.16
CA TYR A 185 42.40 -3.85 -3.79
C TYR A 185 42.97 -2.44 -3.58
N SER A 186 42.59 -1.77 -2.49
CA SER A 186 43.02 -0.40 -2.15
C SER A 186 43.62 -0.37 -0.75
N ARG A 187 44.81 0.22 -0.60
CA ARG A 187 45.48 0.43 0.69
C ARG A 187 45.62 1.91 0.99
N PHE A 188 45.02 2.37 2.08
CA PHE A 188 45.18 3.73 2.56
C PHE A 188 46.48 3.91 3.36
N PHE A 189 47.08 5.10 3.24
CA PHE A 189 48.29 5.49 3.96
C PHE A 189 48.03 6.19 5.30
N SER A 190 46.88 6.86 5.46
CA SER A 190 46.54 7.62 6.66
C SER A 190 45.08 7.38 7.09
N LYS A 191 44.77 7.60 8.38
CA LYS A 191 43.40 7.52 8.91
C LYS A 191 42.43 8.46 8.18
N LYS A 192 42.94 9.57 7.64
CA LYS A 192 42.21 10.59 6.87
C LYS A 192 41.77 10.11 5.49
N LYS A 193 42.17 8.88 5.11
CA LYS A 193 41.78 8.12 3.91
C LYS A 193 41.74 9.01 2.67
N ASP A 194 42.88 9.65 2.47
CA ASP A 194 43.07 10.78 1.57
C ASP A 194 43.86 10.42 0.31
N ILE A 195 44.78 9.46 0.44
CA ILE A 195 45.46 8.78 -0.66
C ILE A 195 45.38 7.26 -0.42
N SER A 196 45.04 6.50 -1.46
CA SER A 196 45.25 5.05 -1.51
C SER A 196 46.24 4.64 -2.61
N LEU A 197 46.97 3.56 -2.36
CA LEU A 197 47.64 2.74 -3.37
C LEU A 197 46.69 1.62 -3.79
N ASP A 198 46.45 1.52 -5.08
CA ASP A 198 45.47 0.60 -5.64
C ASP A 198 46.16 -0.44 -6.52
N VAL A 199 45.79 -1.71 -6.36
CA VAL A 199 46.21 -2.83 -7.22
C VAL A 199 44.94 -3.45 -7.78
N LYS A 200 44.83 -3.52 -9.11
CA LYS A 200 43.58 -3.89 -9.78
C LYS A 200 43.81 -4.97 -10.82
N ALA A 201 42.95 -5.98 -10.83
CA ALA A 201 42.75 -6.85 -11.96
C ALA A 201 41.58 -6.31 -12.79
N HIS A 202 41.74 -6.22 -14.11
CA HIS A 202 40.73 -5.66 -15.00
C HIS A 202 40.55 -6.51 -16.26
N ALA A 203 39.32 -6.53 -16.78
CA ALA A 203 38.97 -7.13 -18.05
C ALA A 203 38.11 -6.15 -18.86
N ILE A 204 38.53 -5.88 -20.08
CA ILE A 204 37.77 -5.10 -21.07
C ILE A 204 37.38 -6.08 -22.18
N LEU A 205 36.08 -6.20 -22.45
CA LEU A 205 35.50 -7.12 -23.45
C LEU A 205 34.99 -6.33 -24.66
N TYR A 206 35.20 -6.84 -25.86
CA TYR A 206 34.86 -6.18 -27.12
C TYR A 206 33.93 -7.04 -27.98
N GLN A 207 33.48 -6.46 -29.11
CA GLN A 207 32.82 -7.22 -30.16
C GLN A 207 33.84 -8.16 -30.85
N THR A 208 33.35 -9.23 -31.47
CA THR A 208 34.14 -10.35 -32.03
C THR A 208 34.85 -10.02 -33.36
N ASN A 209 35.29 -8.77 -33.51
CA ASN A 209 35.93 -8.20 -34.68
C ASN A 209 36.87 -7.03 -34.29
N PHE A 210 37.42 -7.05 -33.08
CA PHE A 210 38.35 -6.02 -32.58
C PHE A 210 39.76 -6.18 -33.19
N ASP A 211 40.12 -7.40 -33.60
CA ASP A 211 41.26 -7.68 -34.48
C ASP A 211 40.91 -7.61 -35.99
N GLY A 212 39.63 -7.36 -36.29
CA GLY A 212 39.05 -7.20 -37.62
C GLY A 212 38.89 -8.46 -38.46
N ILE A 213 38.90 -9.66 -37.87
CA ILE A 213 38.53 -10.89 -38.60
C ILE A 213 37.01 -10.91 -38.84
N THR A 214 36.56 -10.50 -40.04
CA THR A 214 35.12 -10.38 -40.36
C THR A 214 34.53 -11.53 -41.19
N ASN A 215 35.35 -12.31 -41.90
CA ASN A 215 34.87 -13.36 -42.81
C ASN A 215 34.75 -14.73 -42.09
N LYS A 216 33.68 -14.93 -41.31
CA LYS A 216 33.44 -16.19 -40.59
C LYS A 216 32.87 -17.30 -41.51
N ALA A 217 33.63 -17.65 -42.55
CA ALA A 217 33.33 -18.72 -43.49
C ALA A 217 34.17 -19.98 -43.17
N ASN A 218 33.52 -20.99 -42.57
CA ASN A 218 34.11 -22.17 -41.95
C ASN A 218 34.83 -21.85 -40.62
N GLY A 219 34.56 -22.65 -39.58
CA GLY A 219 34.93 -22.31 -38.20
C GLY A 219 36.03 -23.20 -37.61
N GLU A 220 36.98 -22.54 -36.94
CA GLU A 220 37.85 -23.08 -35.88
C GLU A 220 37.89 -22.01 -34.76
N ASP A 221 37.83 -22.43 -33.50
CA ASP A 221 38.08 -21.65 -32.26
C ASP A 221 37.49 -20.23 -32.07
N SER A 222 36.47 -19.83 -32.83
CA SER A 222 35.79 -18.54 -32.65
C SER A 222 35.29 -18.32 -31.22
N ARG A 223 35.87 -17.33 -30.53
CA ARG A 223 35.38 -16.88 -29.22
C ARG A 223 34.11 -16.03 -29.39
N TRP A 224 33.33 -15.87 -28.32
CA TRP A 224 32.14 -15.01 -28.37
C TRP A 224 32.48 -13.51 -28.26
N PHE A 225 33.66 -13.17 -27.73
CA PHE A 225 34.14 -11.81 -27.53
C PHE A 225 35.67 -11.79 -27.54
N ASP A 226 36.25 -10.70 -28.03
CA ASP A 226 37.66 -10.39 -27.83
C ASP A 226 37.85 -9.75 -26.44
N ALA A 227 39.03 -9.86 -25.83
CA ALA A 227 39.29 -9.27 -24.51
C ALA A 227 40.71 -8.75 -24.31
N ASN A 228 40.85 -7.65 -23.56
CA ASN A 228 42.09 -7.29 -22.85
C ASN A 228 41.92 -7.67 -21.37
N VAL A 229 42.77 -8.55 -20.85
CA VAL A 229 42.79 -8.94 -19.42
C VAL A 229 44.14 -8.56 -18.82
N GLY A 230 44.14 -7.79 -17.74
CA GLY A 230 45.36 -7.16 -17.22
C GLY A 230 45.40 -6.88 -15.73
N LEU A 231 46.59 -6.46 -15.30
CA LEU A 231 46.88 -6.00 -13.94
C LEU A 231 47.43 -4.57 -14.00
N SER A 232 46.99 -3.72 -13.07
CA SER A 232 47.37 -2.31 -12.99
C SER A 232 47.60 -1.87 -11.56
N VAL A 233 48.56 -0.96 -11.36
CA VAL A 233 48.86 -0.30 -10.08
C VAL A 233 48.64 1.20 -10.23
N GLY A 234 47.96 1.82 -9.27
CA GLY A 234 47.59 3.23 -9.34
C GLY A 234 47.53 3.92 -7.98
N LEU A 235 47.29 5.23 -8.03
CA LEU A 235 47.06 6.07 -6.86
C LEU A 235 45.71 6.78 -7.01
N THR A 236 44.89 6.74 -5.97
CA THR A 236 43.65 7.52 -5.88
C THR A 236 43.77 8.60 -4.82
N TYR A 237 43.43 9.84 -5.17
CA TYR A 237 43.31 10.98 -4.26
C TYR A 237 41.84 11.36 -4.04
N TYR A 238 41.42 11.45 -2.78
CA TYR A 238 40.04 11.74 -2.39
C TYR A 238 39.91 13.20 -1.91
N PHE A 239 38.98 13.97 -2.46
CA PHE A 239 38.79 15.39 -2.10
C PHE A 239 38.05 15.58 -0.77
N LYS A 240 38.39 16.61 0.02
CA LYS A 240 37.54 17.02 1.17
C LYS A 240 36.22 17.60 0.62
N LYS A 241 35.03 17.24 1.14
CA LYS A 241 34.70 16.30 2.22
C LYS A 241 34.66 14.84 1.70
N ARG A 242 35.46 13.94 2.29
CA ARG A 242 35.59 12.51 1.89
C ARG A 242 35.08 11.50 2.91
N HIS A 243 34.42 11.97 3.96
CA HIS A 243 33.91 11.14 5.04
C HIS A 243 32.42 11.40 5.25
N TRP A 244 31.69 10.36 5.59
CA TRP A 244 30.27 10.45 5.94
C TRP A 244 30.12 10.76 7.41
N ASP A 245 28.98 11.33 7.77
CA ASP A 245 28.57 11.47 9.17
C ASP A 245 27.80 10.21 9.58
N ARG A 246 27.95 9.77 10.83
CA ARG A 246 27.19 8.66 11.41
C ARG A 246 26.23 9.22 12.45
N CYS A 247 25.09 8.56 12.64
CA CYS A 247 24.19 8.90 13.73
C CYS A 247 24.92 8.67 15.06
N LEU A 248 25.10 9.72 15.86
CA LEU A 248 25.75 9.61 17.16
C LEU A 248 24.79 9.00 18.17
N GLN A 249 25.30 8.06 18.97
CA GLN A 249 24.66 7.67 20.21
C GLN A 249 24.89 8.80 21.23
N CYS A 250 23.83 9.49 21.63
CA CYS A 250 23.92 10.53 22.66
C CYS A 250 23.85 9.87 24.03
N GLU A 251 24.91 9.99 24.83
CA GLU A 251 24.90 9.51 26.23
C GLU A 251 24.02 10.42 27.11
N GLU A 252 24.06 11.74 26.87
CA GLU A 252 23.03 12.69 27.32
C GLU A 252 22.66 13.64 26.17
N PRO A 253 21.38 13.73 25.74
CA PRO A 253 20.97 14.64 24.68
C PRO A 253 20.87 16.08 25.21
N VAL A 254 21.87 16.92 24.91
CA VAL A 254 21.74 18.38 25.07
C VAL A 254 20.80 18.90 23.98
N TYR A 255 19.52 18.98 24.31
CA TYR A 255 18.52 19.65 23.47
C TYR A 255 18.90 21.12 23.34
N ILE A 256 19.26 21.56 22.13
CA ILE A 256 19.07 22.96 21.76
C ILE A 256 17.57 23.14 21.56
N THR A 257 16.86 23.36 22.65
CA THR A 257 15.54 24.00 22.62
C THR A 257 15.74 25.41 22.10
N ASN A 258 15.66 25.56 20.78
CA ASN A 258 14.90 26.67 20.23
C ASN A 258 13.51 26.54 20.83
N THR A 259 13.26 27.22 21.95
CA THR A 259 11.94 27.29 22.58
C THR A 259 11.04 28.20 21.73
N ILE A 260 10.69 27.68 20.55
CA ILE A 260 9.30 27.74 20.12
C ILE A 260 8.55 27.13 21.31
N LEU A 261 7.89 27.97 22.09
CA LEU A 261 6.92 27.49 23.07
C LEU A 261 5.97 26.57 22.30
N PRO A 262 5.73 25.32 22.72
CA PRO A 262 4.75 24.49 22.03
C PRO A 262 3.45 25.31 21.98
N GLU A 263 2.89 25.49 20.78
CA GLU A 263 1.58 26.13 20.68
C GLU A 263 0.64 25.28 21.54
N PRO A 264 0.01 25.84 22.59
CA PRO A 264 -0.67 25.03 23.60
C PRO A 264 -1.84 24.21 23.03
N ASN A 265 -2.27 24.56 21.82
CA ASN A 265 -3.37 23.98 21.06
C ASN A 265 -2.89 23.03 19.94
N CYS A 266 -1.68 22.43 20.01
CA CYS A 266 -1.26 21.38 19.07
C CYS A 266 -2.37 20.31 18.91
N PRO A 267 -3.00 20.17 17.72
CA PRO A 267 -4.18 19.32 17.58
C PRO A 267 -3.87 17.82 17.72
N GLU A 268 -4.70 17.11 18.47
CA GLU A 268 -4.58 15.66 18.68
C GLU A 268 -5.16 14.91 17.47
N TYR A 269 -4.37 14.00 16.89
CA TYR A 269 -4.85 13.03 15.91
C TYR A 269 -5.45 11.83 16.64
N LYS A 270 -6.70 11.50 16.33
CA LYS A 270 -7.47 10.42 16.98
C LYS A 270 -8.22 9.57 15.96
N THR A 271 -8.63 8.39 16.40
CA THR A 271 -9.37 7.42 15.59
C THR A 271 -10.65 7.06 16.33
N MET A 272 -11.81 7.33 15.73
CA MET A 272 -13.07 6.76 16.20
C MET A 272 -13.45 5.55 15.35
N VAL A 273 -14.10 4.57 15.99
CA VAL A 273 -14.68 3.39 15.37
C VAL A 273 -16.15 3.28 15.80
N PHE A 274 -17.01 2.87 14.87
CA PHE A 274 -18.36 2.40 15.19
C PHE A 274 -18.74 1.25 14.27
N TYR A 275 -19.76 0.50 14.68
CA TYR A 275 -20.29 -0.61 13.90
C TYR A 275 -21.75 -0.37 13.57
N VAL A 276 -22.12 -0.55 12.30
CA VAL A 276 -23.53 -0.52 11.85
C VAL A 276 -23.97 -1.94 11.58
N PHE A 277 -24.93 -2.46 12.35
CA PHE A 277 -25.43 -3.83 12.25
C PHE A 277 -26.70 -3.90 11.39
N PHE A 278 -26.78 -4.96 10.57
CA PHE A 278 -27.77 -5.14 9.50
C PHE A 278 -28.55 -6.46 9.64
N PRO A 279 -29.84 -6.49 9.20
CA PRO A 279 -30.58 -7.72 9.02
C PRO A 279 -29.85 -8.74 8.15
N ASN A 280 -30.18 -10.01 8.40
CA ASN A 280 -29.87 -11.08 7.46
C ASN A 280 -30.44 -10.74 6.07
N ASN A 281 -29.68 -11.01 5.01
CA ASN A 281 -30.08 -10.72 3.63
C ASN A 281 -30.45 -9.24 3.33
N TYR A 282 -30.08 -8.27 4.18
CA TYR A 282 -30.21 -6.84 3.90
C TYR A 282 -28.85 -6.14 3.80
N SER A 283 -28.73 -5.24 2.83
CA SER A 283 -27.61 -4.32 2.69
C SER A 283 -28.02 -2.88 2.33
N GLY A 284 -29.30 -2.62 2.04
CA GLY A 284 -29.80 -1.30 1.68
C GLY A 284 -29.49 -0.88 0.24
N ARG A 285 -28.96 -1.79 -0.59
CA ARG A 285 -28.64 -1.54 -2.01
C ARG A 285 -29.81 -1.09 -2.87
N ASP A 286 -31.04 -1.45 -2.48
CA ASP A 286 -32.27 -1.17 -3.22
C ASP A 286 -33.01 0.08 -2.67
N ASP A 287 -32.41 0.78 -1.69
CA ASP A 287 -33.00 1.87 -0.93
C ASP A 287 -32.14 3.15 -0.96
N ALA A 288 -32.69 4.26 -0.50
CA ALA A 288 -31.87 5.44 -0.25
C ALA A 288 -30.81 5.14 0.84
N PRO A 289 -29.61 5.73 0.78
CA PRO A 289 -29.16 6.72 -0.21
C PRO A 289 -28.66 6.13 -1.54
N ILE A 290 -28.53 4.80 -1.68
CA ILE A 290 -28.03 4.15 -2.91
C ILE A 290 -28.99 4.38 -4.10
N VAL A 291 -30.28 4.12 -3.89
CA VAL A 291 -31.37 4.39 -4.84
C VAL A 291 -31.95 5.77 -4.52
N LYS A 292 -31.33 6.80 -5.14
CA LYS A 292 -31.74 8.20 -4.98
C LYS A 292 -33.22 8.38 -5.36
N GLY A 293 -34.02 8.83 -4.39
CA GLY A 293 -35.46 9.06 -4.56
C GLY A 293 -36.36 7.90 -4.13
N SER A 294 -35.80 6.79 -3.60
CA SER A 294 -36.61 5.81 -2.87
C SER A 294 -37.29 6.48 -1.66
N SER A 295 -38.53 6.08 -1.37
CA SER A 295 -39.27 6.47 -0.16
C SER A 295 -38.75 5.78 1.11
N VAL A 296 -37.91 4.76 0.95
CA VAL A 296 -37.26 4.01 2.02
C VAL A 296 -35.78 4.38 2.06
N ASN A 297 -35.28 4.72 3.24
CA ASN A 297 -33.87 4.96 3.53
C ASN A 297 -33.33 3.86 4.46
N ALA A 298 -32.27 3.17 4.04
CA ALA A 298 -31.64 2.09 4.78
C ALA A 298 -31.06 2.52 6.13
N ILE A 299 -30.56 3.76 6.25
CA ILE A 299 -29.95 4.24 7.50
C ILE A 299 -31.01 4.69 8.49
N ASP A 300 -32.05 5.41 8.04
CA ASP A 300 -33.20 5.76 8.87
C ASP A 300 -33.90 4.48 9.39
N TYR A 301 -33.97 3.43 8.56
CA TYR A 301 -34.42 2.11 8.99
C TYR A 301 -33.54 1.52 10.09
N LEU A 302 -32.21 1.48 9.94
CA LEU A 302 -31.36 0.87 10.97
C LEU A 302 -31.41 1.61 12.31
N ALA A 303 -31.77 2.90 12.31
CA ALA A 303 -31.87 3.75 13.49
C ALA A 303 -33.24 3.73 14.23
N SER A 304 -34.33 3.25 13.62
CA SER A 304 -35.71 3.52 14.10
C SER A 304 -36.57 2.30 14.56
N GLY A 305 -35.99 1.22 15.11
CA GLY A 305 -36.62 -0.10 15.47
C GLY A 305 -38.12 -0.13 15.87
N ILE A 306 -39.07 -0.96 15.38
CA ILE A 306 -39.09 -2.25 14.62
C ILE A 306 -40.31 -2.26 13.63
N PHE A 307 -40.60 -3.35 12.90
CA PHE A 307 -41.96 -3.81 12.47
C PHE A 307 -42.20 -4.00 10.96
N THR A 308 -41.16 -4.36 10.18
CA THR A 308 -41.16 -4.39 8.70
C THR A 308 -41.25 -2.99 8.06
N GLN A 309 -40.89 -2.92 6.78
CA GLN A 309 -41.10 -1.74 5.94
C GLN A 309 -42.11 -2.01 4.82
N LYS A 310 -43.02 -2.97 5.02
CA LYS A 310 -44.13 -3.25 4.11
C LYS A 310 -45.44 -3.37 4.86
N ARG A 311 -46.54 -2.95 4.23
CA ARG A 311 -47.89 -3.31 4.64
C ARG A 311 -48.57 -4.13 3.55
N PHE A 312 -49.64 -4.81 3.92
CA PHE A 312 -50.63 -5.21 2.93
C PHE A 312 -51.35 -3.96 2.40
N ALA A 313 -51.54 -3.89 1.09
CA ALA A 313 -52.15 -2.73 0.42
C ALA A 313 -53.66 -2.62 0.66
N ASP A 314 -54.30 -3.71 1.10
CA ASP A 314 -55.72 -3.78 1.49
C ASP A 314 -55.80 -4.32 2.92
N THR A 315 -56.34 -3.51 3.84
CA THR A 315 -56.46 -3.87 5.26
C THR A 315 -57.72 -4.68 5.53
N ASP A 316 -58.83 -4.41 4.84
CA ASP A 316 -60.12 -5.07 5.10
C ASP A 316 -60.15 -6.49 4.52
N ALA A 317 -59.53 -6.70 3.36
CA ALA A 317 -59.36 -8.03 2.79
C ALA A 317 -58.46 -8.91 3.66
N VAL A 318 -57.45 -8.35 4.34
CA VAL A 318 -56.61 -9.07 5.31
C VAL A 318 -57.38 -9.39 6.58
N ALA A 319 -58.15 -8.44 7.14
CA ALA A 319 -59.03 -8.71 8.28
C ALA A 319 -60.01 -9.86 7.99
N SER A 320 -60.63 -9.84 6.80
CA SER A 320 -61.48 -10.92 6.30
C SER A 320 -60.73 -12.24 6.16
N ALA A 321 -59.49 -12.24 5.66
CA ALA A 321 -58.70 -13.45 5.50
C ALA A 321 -58.28 -14.06 6.84
N LEU A 322 -57.80 -13.25 7.79
CA LEU A 322 -57.48 -13.69 9.16
C LEU A 322 -58.71 -14.28 9.86
N ALA A 323 -59.87 -13.63 9.76
CA ALA A 323 -61.13 -14.12 10.34
C ALA A 323 -61.68 -15.41 9.69
N SER A 324 -61.19 -15.77 8.49
CA SER A 324 -61.58 -17.00 7.76
C SER A 324 -60.45 -18.02 7.60
N GLY A 325 -59.30 -17.83 8.28
CA GLY A 325 -58.14 -18.73 8.18
C GLY A 325 -57.50 -18.79 6.79
N ARG A 326 -57.74 -17.82 5.91
CA ARG A 326 -57.19 -17.80 4.55
C ARG A 326 -55.75 -17.29 4.54
N SER A 327 -54.91 -17.88 3.69
CA SER A 327 -53.51 -17.45 3.51
C SER A 327 -53.42 -16.03 2.96
N LEU A 328 -52.47 -15.25 3.49
CA LEU A 328 -52.15 -13.89 3.04
C LEU A 328 -51.08 -13.84 1.93
N ALA A 329 -50.49 -14.96 1.54
CA ALA A 329 -49.30 -15.00 0.68
C ALA A 329 -49.50 -14.44 -0.76
N SER A 330 -50.75 -14.37 -1.24
CA SER A 330 -51.10 -13.79 -2.55
C SER A 330 -51.51 -12.31 -2.50
N PHE A 331 -51.54 -11.69 -1.32
CA PHE A 331 -52.00 -10.32 -1.16
C PHE A 331 -50.92 -9.32 -1.58
N LYS A 332 -51.34 -8.26 -2.29
CA LYS A 332 -50.42 -7.18 -2.68
C LYS A 332 -49.84 -6.51 -1.43
N THR A 333 -48.52 -6.38 -1.40
CA THR A 333 -47.80 -5.58 -0.40
C THR A 333 -47.25 -4.32 -1.04
N GLU A 334 -46.99 -3.30 -0.23
CA GLU A 334 -46.37 -2.03 -0.66
C GLU A 334 -45.37 -1.53 0.38
N ASP A 335 -44.33 -0.83 -0.10
CA ASP A 335 -43.29 -0.25 0.74
C ASP A 335 -43.82 0.93 1.55
N LEU A 336 -43.52 0.89 2.84
CA LEU A 336 -43.84 1.93 3.81
C LEU A 336 -42.68 2.91 3.93
N PRO A 337 -42.88 4.23 3.69
CA PRO A 337 -41.80 5.21 3.78
C PRO A 337 -41.10 5.24 5.14
N THR A 338 -39.83 5.63 5.14
CA THR A 338 -39.06 5.92 6.37
C THR A 338 -39.26 7.34 6.85
N VAL A 339 -39.36 7.50 8.17
CA VAL A 339 -39.15 8.77 8.87
C VAL A 339 -37.77 8.72 9.51
N LYS A 340 -37.07 9.86 9.59
CA LYS A 340 -35.78 9.95 10.30
C LYS A 340 -35.97 9.69 11.79
N ALA A 341 -35.05 8.95 12.41
CA ALA A 341 -35.10 8.66 13.85
C ALA A 341 -34.99 9.92 14.72
N ASN A 342 -34.47 11.03 14.16
CA ASN A 342 -34.34 12.34 14.81
C ASN A 342 -35.68 13.09 15.01
N LYS A 343 -36.81 12.53 14.56
CA LYS A 343 -38.15 13.13 14.68
C LYS A 343 -39.04 12.33 15.62
N CYS A 344 -40.00 13.02 16.23
CA CYS A 344 -41.11 12.36 16.92
C CYS A 344 -41.83 11.42 15.94
N GLU A 345 -42.36 10.31 16.48
CA GLU A 345 -43.12 9.33 15.71
C GLU A 345 -44.30 9.97 14.98
N ALA A 346 -44.64 9.43 13.81
CA ALA A 346 -46.01 9.49 13.33
C ALA A 346 -46.78 8.34 13.98
N ASP A 347 -47.98 8.60 14.50
CA ASP A 347 -48.72 7.68 15.40
C ASP A 347 -48.67 6.21 14.96
N GLY A 348 -48.16 5.35 15.86
CA GLY A 348 -48.13 3.90 15.67
C GLY A 348 -47.06 3.38 14.71
N ILE A 349 -46.05 4.19 14.35
CA ILE A 349 -44.98 3.81 13.42
C ILE A 349 -43.59 4.00 14.05
N ALA A 350 -43.10 2.93 14.65
CA ALA A 350 -41.68 2.60 14.68
C ALA A 350 -41.32 1.74 13.44
N ARG A 351 -40.05 1.74 12.97
CA ARG A 351 -39.49 0.93 11.84
C ARG A 351 -37.95 0.76 11.86
N GLY A 352 -37.41 -0.36 12.34
CA GLY A 352 -35.97 -0.64 12.25
C GLY A 352 -35.44 -1.99 12.75
N TYR A 353 -34.12 -2.19 12.79
CA TYR A 353 -33.54 -3.52 13.08
C TYR A 353 -33.13 -3.75 14.55
N GLU A 354 -32.15 -3.05 15.09
CA GLU A 354 -31.54 -3.39 16.41
C GLU A 354 -31.51 -2.22 17.41
N MET A 355 -32.62 -1.48 17.45
CA MET A 355 -32.85 -0.29 18.27
C MET A 355 -34.14 -0.47 19.09
N SER A 356 -34.12 -1.40 20.06
CA SER A 356 -35.36 -1.86 20.71
C SER A 356 -35.17 -2.58 22.06
N SER A 357 -36.17 -2.37 22.93
CA SER A 357 -36.46 -3.06 24.20
C SER A 357 -37.47 -4.23 24.09
N SER A 358 -37.79 -4.71 22.88
CA SER A 358 -38.82 -5.74 22.60
C SER A 358 -38.53 -6.56 21.32
N PRO A 359 -39.21 -7.70 21.08
CA PRO A 359 -38.89 -8.63 19.98
C PRO A 359 -38.90 -8.00 18.57
N ILE A 360 -37.91 -8.38 17.75
CA ILE A 360 -37.61 -7.77 16.44
C ILE A 360 -38.51 -8.30 15.30
N SER A 361 -39.08 -9.49 15.45
CA SER A 361 -40.19 -9.98 14.62
C SER A 361 -41.47 -10.12 15.43
N LEU A 362 -42.57 -9.57 14.93
CA LEU A 362 -43.92 -9.96 15.34
C LEU A 362 -44.23 -11.38 14.84
N ASP A 363 -45.32 -11.98 15.30
CA ASP A 363 -45.86 -13.22 14.74
C ASP A 363 -47.08 -12.94 13.84
N MET A 364 -47.19 -13.67 12.72
CA MET A 364 -48.26 -13.58 11.72
C MET A 364 -49.57 -14.25 12.14
N ASP A 365 -49.71 -14.61 13.42
CA ASP A 365 -50.99 -15.11 13.92
C ASP A 365 -52.04 -14.00 13.97
N ALA A 366 -53.32 -14.39 13.96
CA ALA A 366 -54.42 -13.43 13.89
C ALA A 366 -54.54 -12.53 15.13
N ALA A 367 -54.06 -12.92 16.32
CA ALA A 367 -54.09 -12.05 17.49
C ALA A 367 -53.00 -10.97 17.38
N SER A 368 -51.74 -11.37 17.16
CA SER A 368 -50.61 -10.45 17.00
C SER A 368 -50.80 -9.47 15.84
N MET A 369 -51.31 -9.94 14.69
CA MET A 369 -51.62 -9.07 13.55
C MET A 369 -52.76 -8.09 13.84
N ASN A 370 -53.80 -8.51 14.55
CA ASN A 370 -54.89 -7.61 14.95
C ASN A 370 -54.47 -6.60 16.04
N GLU A 371 -53.64 -7.00 17.00
CA GLU A 371 -53.12 -6.10 18.02
C GLU A 371 -52.28 -4.99 17.37
N PHE A 372 -51.37 -5.34 16.45
CA PHE A 372 -50.60 -4.37 15.69
C PHE A 372 -51.52 -3.43 14.87
N LYS A 373 -52.46 -3.99 14.10
CA LYS A 373 -53.38 -3.19 13.27
C LYS A 373 -54.27 -2.26 14.09
N ASN A 374 -54.63 -2.62 15.32
CA ASN A 374 -55.39 -1.77 16.23
C ASN A 374 -54.56 -0.61 16.82
N LYS A 375 -53.22 -0.71 16.82
CA LYS A 375 -52.30 0.37 17.23
C LYS A 375 -51.84 1.24 16.06
N ALA A 376 -51.51 0.63 14.92
CA ALA A 376 -50.87 1.28 13.77
C ALA A 376 -51.83 1.60 12.61
N GLY A 377 -53.08 1.11 12.64
CA GLY A 377 -54.08 1.33 11.60
C GLY A 377 -53.96 0.47 10.34
N PHE A 378 -52.86 -0.27 10.16
CA PHE A 378 -52.63 -1.17 9.02
C PHE A 378 -52.08 -2.53 9.46
N TYR A 379 -52.23 -3.57 8.64
CA TYR A 379 -51.50 -4.82 8.82
C TYR A 379 -50.10 -4.74 8.20
N TYR A 380 -49.07 -4.91 9.02
CA TYR A 380 -47.69 -5.09 8.54
C TYR A 380 -47.59 -6.34 7.63
N ALA A 381 -46.58 -6.39 6.76
CA ALA A 381 -46.39 -7.49 5.82
C ALA A 381 -44.92 -7.95 5.72
N PRO A 382 -44.66 -9.26 5.67
CA PRO A 382 -43.33 -9.79 5.32
C PRO A 382 -43.04 -9.62 3.82
N ILE A 383 -41.79 -9.85 3.42
CA ILE A 383 -41.44 -9.97 1.99
C ILE A 383 -41.71 -11.41 1.55
N TYR A 384 -42.79 -11.61 0.79
CA TYR A 384 -43.07 -12.88 0.11
C TYR A 384 -42.34 -12.95 -1.23
N SER A 385 -41.51 -13.98 -1.41
CA SER A 385 -40.91 -14.35 -2.69
C SER A 385 -40.62 -15.86 -2.67
N GLY A 386 -40.92 -16.61 -3.74
CA GLY A 386 -40.57 -18.03 -3.89
C GLY A 386 -40.82 -18.95 -2.67
N ASP A 387 -42.00 -18.86 -2.03
CA ASP A 387 -42.34 -19.60 -0.81
C ASP A 387 -41.37 -19.35 0.37
N LYS A 388 -40.89 -18.11 0.50
CA LYS A 388 -40.13 -17.59 1.64
C LYS A 388 -40.94 -16.45 2.25
N THR A 389 -41.07 -16.48 3.57
CA THR A 389 -41.78 -15.49 4.39
C THR A 389 -40.74 -14.60 5.11
N TRP A 390 -41.19 -13.83 6.10
CA TRP A 390 -40.45 -13.23 7.22
C TRP A 390 -40.13 -11.72 7.18
N TYR A 391 -39.73 -11.17 8.34
CA TYR A 391 -40.31 -9.93 8.92
C TYR A 391 -39.37 -8.71 8.92
N TYR A 392 -38.33 -8.71 8.09
CA TYR A 392 -37.45 -7.55 7.89
C TYR A 392 -37.26 -7.31 6.39
N ARG A 393 -36.76 -6.12 6.04
CA ARG A 393 -36.40 -5.85 4.64
C ARG A 393 -35.26 -6.77 4.22
N VAL A 394 -35.31 -7.27 2.99
CA VAL A 394 -34.26 -8.06 2.34
C VAL A 394 -34.03 -7.50 0.95
N ASP A 395 -32.81 -7.60 0.45
CA ASP A 395 -32.44 -7.13 -0.89
C ASP A 395 -33.08 -8.04 -1.96
N ASN A 396 -33.47 -7.48 -3.11
CA ASN A 396 -34.26 -8.20 -4.12
C ASN A 396 -33.54 -9.45 -4.70
N GLU A 397 -32.21 -9.42 -4.88
CA GLU A 397 -31.43 -10.61 -5.29
C GLU A 397 -31.49 -11.75 -4.28
N THR A 398 -31.80 -11.42 -3.02
CA THR A 398 -31.76 -12.35 -1.89
C THR A 398 -33.14 -12.82 -1.44
N SER A 399 -34.21 -12.26 -2.01
CA SER A 399 -35.58 -12.67 -1.72
C SER A 399 -35.84 -14.13 -2.10
N THR A 400 -35.05 -14.68 -3.03
CA THR A 400 -35.21 -16.02 -3.60
C THR A 400 -34.40 -17.12 -2.88
N GLN A 401 -33.99 -16.94 -1.61
CA GLN A 401 -33.04 -17.86 -0.92
C GLN A 401 -33.63 -18.73 0.21
N LYS A 402 -33.14 -19.98 0.32
CA LYS A 402 -33.28 -20.95 1.42
C LYS A 402 -32.33 -20.69 2.60
N LEU A 403 -32.78 -20.21 3.77
CA LEU A 403 -32.13 -20.54 5.04
C LEU A 403 -32.51 -21.98 5.49
N ILE A 404 -31.68 -22.58 6.36
CA ILE A 404 -31.75 -24.00 6.75
C ILE A 404 -33.05 -24.43 7.45
N SER A 405 -33.80 -23.50 8.06
CA SER A 405 -35.09 -23.79 8.69
C SER A 405 -36.00 -22.55 8.74
N ALA A 406 -37.30 -22.74 9.01
CA ALA A 406 -38.23 -21.61 9.23
C ALA A 406 -37.87 -20.79 10.49
N GLU A 407 -37.35 -21.44 11.53
CA GLU A 407 -36.90 -20.79 12.76
C GLU A 407 -35.71 -19.84 12.56
N ASN A 408 -34.95 -20.00 11.47
CA ASN A 408 -33.84 -19.12 11.08
C ASN A 408 -34.28 -17.75 10.53
N TYR A 409 -35.58 -17.45 10.52
CA TYR A 409 -36.08 -16.14 10.11
C TYR A 409 -36.89 -15.42 11.20
N LYS A 410 -37.11 -16.07 12.35
CA LYS A 410 -37.71 -15.46 13.56
C LYS A 410 -36.67 -14.66 14.31
N GLU A 411 -36.88 -13.37 14.52
CA GLU A 411 -35.96 -12.50 15.27
C GLU A 411 -36.55 -12.15 16.64
N SER A 412 -36.54 -13.12 17.55
CA SER A 412 -37.14 -12.98 18.89
C SER A 412 -36.37 -12.05 19.84
N THR A 413 -35.10 -11.76 19.55
CA THR A 413 -34.14 -11.24 20.54
C THR A 413 -33.38 -10.04 20.00
N SER A 414 -33.58 -8.89 20.64
CA SER A 414 -32.73 -7.71 20.50
C SER A 414 -31.51 -7.84 21.40
N TYR A 415 -30.33 -7.52 20.86
CA TYR A 415 -29.10 -7.30 21.64
C TYR A 415 -28.72 -5.81 21.68
N GLY A 416 -29.55 -4.93 21.09
CA GLY A 416 -29.30 -3.49 21.05
C GLY A 416 -28.01 -3.07 20.35
N LEU A 417 -27.45 -3.87 19.43
CA LEU A 417 -26.08 -3.67 18.91
C LEU A 417 -25.86 -2.31 18.21
N ASN A 418 -26.92 -1.72 17.67
CA ASN A 418 -26.88 -0.38 17.09
C ASN A 418 -27.04 0.74 18.14
N ALA A 419 -27.60 0.43 19.31
CA ALA A 419 -27.87 1.37 20.41
C ALA A 419 -26.68 1.49 21.38
N HIS A 420 -26.63 2.61 22.12
CA HIS A 420 -25.63 2.85 23.15
C HIS A 420 -25.66 1.77 24.24
N SER A 421 -26.85 1.26 24.60
CA SER A 421 -27.01 0.18 25.58
C SER A 421 -26.47 -1.19 25.12
N GLY A 422 -26.19 -1.38 23.82
CA GLY A 422 -25.50 -2.55 23.30
C GLY A 422 -23.98 -2.37 23.14
N LEU A 423 -23.44 -1.19 23.42
CA LEU A 423 -22.03 -0.84 23.15
C LEU A 423 -21.05 -1.75 23.88
N ASP A 424 -21.34 -2.14 25.13
CA ASP A 424 -20.54 -3.13 25.87
C ASP A 424 -20.57 -4.52 25.22
N VAL A 425 -21.70 -4.93 24.64
CA VAL A 425 -21.81 -6.22 23.92
C VAL A 425 -20.94 -6.20 22.67
N VAL A 426 -20.91 -5.07 21.95
CA VAL A 426 -20.01 -4.85 20.80
C VAL A 426 -18.55 -4.88 21.28
N LYS A 427 -18.21 -4.13 22.33
CA LYS A 427 -16.86 -3.99 22.90
C LYS A 427 -16.27 -5.31 23.40
N GLN A 428 -17.10 -6.19 23.96
CA GLN A 428 -16.67 -7.50 24.47
C GLN A 428 -16.46 -8.56 23.38
N ASN A 429 -17.02 -8.39 22.18
CA ASN A 429 -17.05 -9.43 21.15
C ASN A 429 -16.39 -9.03 19.81
N MET A 430 -16.18 -7.74 19.54
CA MET A 430 -15.54 -7.26 18.31
C MET A 430 -14.06 -6.91 18.52
N LYS A 431 -13.25 -7.11 17.47
CA LYS A 431 -11.83 -6.71 17.49
C LYS A 431 -11.68 -5.20 17.27
N LEU A 432 -11.42 -4.51 18.38
CA LEU A 432 -11.03 -3.10 18.40
C LEU A 432 -9.54 -2.94 18.12
N ASP A 433 -9.14 -1.70 17.83
CA ASP A 433 -7.75 -1.28 17.73
C ASP A 433 -7.42 -0.52 19.04
N ASP A 434 -6.28 -0.79 19.68
CA ASP A 434 -6.03 -0.38 21.09
C ASP A 434 -6.03 1.15 21.33
N GLU A 435 -5.91 1.95 20.26
CA GLU A 435 -5.87 3.42 20.27
C GLU A 435 -7.15 4.06 19.67
N ALA A 436 -8.24 3.30 19.52
CA ALA A 436 -9.46 3.78 18.87
C ALA A 436 -10.68 3.88 19.80
N ASP A 437 -11.30 5.05 19.83
CA ASP A 437 -12.52 5.35 20.59
C ASP A 437 -13.73 4.64 19.94
N LEU A 438 -14.46 3.82 20.71
CA LEU A 438 -15.62 3.06 20.20
C LEU A 438 -16.95 3.74 20.56
N TYR A 439 -17.76 4.03 19.55
CA TYR A 439 -19.10 4.63 19.67
C TYR A 439 -20.19 3.69 19.12
N SER A 440 -21.45 3.85 19.56
CA SER A 440 -22.57 3.14 18.94
C SER A 440 -23.03 3.81 17.65
N PHE A 441 -23.72 3.07 16.78
CA PHE A 441 -24.34 3.66 15.60
C PHE A 441 -25.42 4.70 15.98
N ALA A 442 -26.10 4.52 17.11
CA ALA A 442 -27.09 5.46 17.62
C ALA A 442 -26.49 6.82 17.95
N ASP A 443 -25.37 6.85 18.67
CA ASP A 443 -24.68 8.09 19.04
C ASP A 443 -24.19 8.83 17.79
N ILE A 444 -23.63 8.09 16.82
CA ILE A 444 -23.17 8.63 15.54
C ILE A 444 -24.34 9.16 14.70
N TYR A 445 -25.46 8.43 14.59
CA TYR A 445 -26.66 8.91 13.90
C TYR A 445 -27.22 10.17 14.57
N ALA A 446 -27.32 10.18 15.90
CA ALA A 446 -27.82 11.32 16.66
C ALA A 446 -26.92 12.57 16.53
N ALA A 447 -25.61 12.39 16.42
CA ALA A 447 -24.66 13.48 16.15
C ALA A 447 -24.64 13.96 14.68
N VAL A 448 -24.92 13.08 13.71
CA VAL A 448 -24.88 13.41 12.26
C VAL A 448 -26.22 13.93 11.72
N GLU A 449 -27.33 13.37 12.17
CA GLU A 449 -28.69 13.67 11.69
C GLU A 449 -29.52 14.48 12.70
N GLY A 450 -29.24 14.34 14.00
CA GLY A 450 -29.94 15.03 15.09
C GLY A 450 -30.50 14.06 16.14
N ASP A 451 -30.69 14.58 17.36
CA ASP A 451 -30.77 13.81 18.61
C ASP A 451 -32.12 13.93 19.35
N GLY A 452 -33.18 14.41 18.68
CA GLY A 452 -34.55 14.36 19.19
C GLY A 452 -35.32 13.12 18.73
N GLY A 453 -36.60 12.98 19.09
CA GLY A 453 -37.46 11.95 18.52
C GLY A 453 -37.22 10.55 19.06
N TYR A 454 -37.24 9.53 18.18
CA TYR A 454 -37.03 8.12 18.59
C TYR A 454 -35.58 7.86 19.03
N ILE A 455 -34.59 8.48 18.37
CA ILE A 455 -33.17 8.17 18.62
C ILE A 455 -32.71 8.56 20.04
N SER A 456 -33.35 9.55 20.67
CA SER A 456 -33.01 9.97 22.05
C SER A 456 -33.29 8.90 23.12
N GLY A 457 -34.01 7.82 22.78
CA GLY A 457 -34.18 6.66 23.65
C GLY A 457 -33.04 5.64 23.59
N PHE A 458 -32.09 5.81 22.66
CA PHE A 458 -31.09 4.80 22.31
C PHE A 458 -29.65 5.33 22.15
N ALA A 459 -29.45 6.63 22.13
CA ALA A 459 -28.14 7.30 22.15
C ALA A 459 -27.88 7.94 23.52
N ASP A 460 -26.61 8.03 23.95
CA ASP A 460 -26.24 8.79 25.16
C ASP A 460 -26.05 10.28 24.86
N THR A 461 -26.56 11.14 25.74
CA THR A 461 -26.50 12.60 25.57
C THR A 461 -25.07 13.13 25.71
N THR A 462 -24.23 12.52 26.54
CA THR A 462 -22.83 12.94 26.73
C THR A 462 -22.00 12.56 25.51
N THR A 463 -22.11 11.32 25.06
CA THR A 463 -21.45 10.77 23.88
C THR A 463 -21.86 11.52 22.60
N VAL A 464 -23.15 11.86 22.45
CA VAL A 464 -23.63 12.68 21.32
C VAL A 464 -23.05 14.10 21.36
N ALA A 465 -22.94 14.73 22.53
CA ALA A 465 -22.33 16.05 22.66
C ALA A 465 -20.83 16.03 22.30
N GLU A 466 -20.11 14.99 22.72
CA GLU A 466 -18.71 14.76 22.37
C GLU A 466 -18.52 14.58 20.85
N LEU A 467 -19.32 13.72 20.23
CA LEU A 467 -19.30 13.48 18.78
C LEU A 467 -19.66 14.73 17.98
N LYS A 468 -20.66 15.51 18.40
CA LYS A 468 -21.00 16.81 17.79
C LYS A 468 -19.80 17.76 17.86
N ASN A 469 -19.14 17.88 19.02
CA ASN A 469 -17.92 18.67 19.16
C ASN A 469 -16.79 18.18 18.23
N ILE A 470 -16.62 16.87 18.05
CA ILE A 470 -15.64 16.31 17.08
C ILE A 470 -16.02 16.63 15.62
N PHE A 471 -17.31 16.68 15.30
CA PHE A 471 -17.80 17.00 13.96
C PHE A 471 -17.88 18.50 13.63
N GLU A 472 -17.98 19.36 14.64
CA GLU A 472 -18.05 20.83 14.50
C GLU A 472 -16.69 21.50 14.62
N ASN A 473 -15.88 21.10 15.61
CA ASN A 473 -14.57 21.70 15.94
C ASN A 473 -13.38 20.83 15.49
N GLY A 474 -13.62 19.56 15.16
CA GLY A 474 -12.61 18.66 14.60
C GLY A 474 -12.55 18.68 13.08
N ARG A 475 -11.42 18.24 12.54
CA ARG A 475 -11.11 18.12 11.11
C ARG A 475 -10.94 16.65 10.75
N ILE A 476 -11.99 16.03 10.22
CA ILE A 476 -11.95 14.66 9.70
C ILE A 476 -10.91 14.55 8.57
N GLN A 477 -10.03 13.55 8.65
CA GLN A 477 -8.97 13.29 7.66
C GLN A 477 -9.39 12.20 6.66
N PHE A 478 -9.93 11.11 7.18
CA PHE A 478 -10.19 9.88 6.42
C PHE A 478 -11.34 9.07 7.03
N VAL A 479 -12.13 8.44 6.19
CA VAL A 479 -13.26 7.56 6.54
C VAL A 479 -13.09 6.26 5.76
N SER A 480 -13.06 5.12 6.44
CA SER A 480 -13.04 3.79 5.81
C SER A 480 -14.15 2.91 6.36
N ALA A 481 -14.88 2.24 5.48
CA ALA A 481 -15.85 1.22 5.85
C ALA A 481 -15.43 -0.17 5.35
N GLU A 482 -15.53 -1.14 6.25
CA GLU A 482 -15.21 -2.55 6.05
C GLU A 482 -16.47 -3.39 6.34
N GLY A 483 -17.02 -4.02 5.30
CA GLY A 483 -18.25 -4.80 5.39
C GLY A 483 -17.99 -6.24 5.78
N LEU A 484 -18.87 -6.81 6.61
CA LEU A 484 -18.85 -8.21 7.04
C LEU A 484 -20.18 -8.92 6.71
N ALA A 485 -20.07 -10.21 6.41
CA ALA A 485 -21.19 -11.14 6.28
C ALA A 485 -20.86 -12.49 6.92
N THR A 486 -21.90 -13.23 7.31
CA THR A 486 -21.75 -14.56 7.90
C THR A 486 -21.53 -15.63 6.84
N SER A 487 -20.79 -16.69 7.17
CA SER A 487 -20.61 -17.89 6.34
C SER A 487 -21.85 -18.79 6.23
N GLN A 488 -23.06 -18.24 6.42
CA GLN A 488 -24.31 -19.01 6.38
C GLN A 488 -24.74 -19.12 4.92
N ASP A 489 -25.08 -20.31 4.43
CA ASP A 489 -25.17 -20.58 2.98
C ASP A 489 -26.47 -20.07 2.32
N ASN A 490 -26.67 -20.43 1.06
CA ASN A 490 -28.00 -20.62 0.48
C ASN A 490 -28.24 -22.14 0.37
N TYR A 491 -29.37 -22.64 0.90
CA TYR A 491 -29.66 -24.08 0.96
C TYR A 491 -30.57 -24.58 -0.18
N VAL A 492 -30.53 -23.94 -1.36
CA VAL A 492 -31.34 -24.33 -2.53
C VAL A 492 -30.58 -24.10 -3.84
N GLY A 493 -30.47 -25.16 -4.64
CA GLY A 493 -29.87 -25.15 -5.97
C GLY A 493 -28.77 -26.20 -6.12
N GLU A 494 -28.34 -26.43 -7.36
CA GLU A 494 -26.97 -26.87 -7.63
C GLU A 494 -26.02 -25.68 -7.33
N ASP A 495 -24.76 -25.95 -6.98
CA ASP A 495 -23.74 -24.92 -6.63
C ASP A 495 -24.11 -23.94 -5.48
N ALA A 496 -25.07 -24.34 -4.63
CA ALA A 496 -25.70 -23.42 -3.67
C ALA A 496 -24.76 -22.83 -2.59
N GLU A 497 -23.63 -23.50 -2.32
CA GLU A 497 -22.54 -23.03 -1.45
C GLU A 497 -21.80 -21.82 -2.06
N ASN A 498 -21.32 -21.93 -3.30
CA ASN A 498 -20.66 -20.82 -4.01
C ASN A 498 -21.64 -19.65 -4.27
N VAL A 499 -22.91 -19.95 -4.59
CA VAL A 499 -23.98 -18.95 -4.68
C VAL A 499 -24.18 -18.23 -3.33
N GLY A 500 -24.09 -18.95 -2.21
CA GLY A 500 -24.08 -18.36 -0.86
C GLY A 500 -22.86 -17.47 -0.61
N LEU A 501 -21.66 -17.93 -1.00
CA LEU A 501 -20.39 -17.23 -0.82
C LEU A 501 -20.36 -15.89 -1.58
N GLU A 502 -20.64 -15.89 -2.88
CA GLU A 502 -20.62 -14.67 -3.70
C GLU A 502 -21.73 -13.69 -3.30
N ARG A 503 -22.92 -14.19 -2.91
CA ARG A 503 -23.94 -13.38 -2.25
C ARG A 503 -23.40 -12.72 -0.99
N ASN A 504 -22.74 -13.46 -0.11
CA ASN A 504 -22.28 -12.92 1.17
C ASN A 504 -21.21 -11.83 0.97
N LYS A 505 -20.30 -12.01 -0.01
CA LYS A 505 -19.36 -10.95 -0.45
C LYS A 505 -20.11 -9.71 -0.96
N ALA A 506 -21.14 -9.90 -1.80
CA ALA A 506 -21.96 -8.81 -2.31
C ALA A 506 -22.77 -8.09 -1.21
N LEU A 507 -23.30 -8.82 -0.21
CA LEU A 507 -23.97 -8.24 0.95
C LEU A 507 -23.00 -7.39 1.78
N ALA A 508 -21.81 -7.92 2.10
CA ALA A 508 -20.78 -7.19 2.83
C ALA A 508 -20.38 -5.90 2.11
N TYR A 509 -20.05 -5.98 0.82
CA TYR A 509 -19.71 -4.83 -0.02
C TYR A 509 -20.83 -3.77 -0.04
N ASN A 510 -22.07 -4.19 -0.29
CA ASN A 510 -23.19 -3.27 -0.40
C ASN A 510 -23.53 -2.61 0.94
N ARG A 511 -23.43 -3.32 2.08
CA ARG A 511 -23.63 -2.74 3.42
C ARG A 511 -22.67 -1.57 3.65
N ALA A 512 -21.38 -1.82 3.43
CA ALA A 512 -20.35 -0.79 3.60
C ALA A 512 -20.51 0.36 2.61
N ARG A 513 -20.95 0.08 1.37
CA ARG A 513 -21.29 1.10 0.37
C ARG A 513 -22.47 1.98 0.81
N THR A 514 -23.53 1.40 1.37
CA THR A 514 -24.70 2.12 1.90
C THR A 514 -24.31 3.08 3.01
N VAL A 515 -23.50 2.63 3.99
CA VAL A 515 -23.01 3.48 5.09
C VAL A 515 -22.09 4.59 4.59
N ILE A 516 -21.14 4.29 3.69
CA ILE A 516 -20.26 5.31 3.08
C ILE A 516 -21.05 6.33 2.27
N GLN A 517 -22.10 5.91 1.55
CA GLN A 517 -22.93 6.83 0.77
C GLN A 517 -23.73 7.77 1.67
N TRP A 518 -24.28 7.27 2.79
CA TRP A 518 -24.93 8.12 3.80
C TRP A 518 -23.97 9.15 4.38
N LEU A 519 -22.80 8.73 4.84
CA LEU A 519 -21.82 9.67 5.38
C LEU A 519 -21.45 10.73 4.33
N LYS A 520 -21.23 10.35 3.06
CA LYS A 520 -20.95 11.29 1.96
C LYS A 520 -22.08 12.29 1.67
N ASP A 521 -23.34 11.87 1.81
CA ASP A 521 -24.51 12.72 1.55
C ASP A 521 -24.94 13.54 2.80
N SER A 522 -24.38 13.24 3.97
CA SER A 522 -24.68 13.93 5.23
C SER A 522 -24.17 15.37 5.26
N GLY A 523 -24.87 16.23 6.00
CA GLY A 523 -24.55 17.66 6.12
C GLY A 523 -23.24 17.96 6.85
N VAL A 524 -22.74 17.01 7.66
CA VAL A 524 -21.48 17.10 8.41
C VAL A 524 -20.28 16.86 7.49
N PHE A 525 -20.26 15.73 6.80
CA PHE A 525 -19.07 15.28 6.06
C PHE A 525 -18.95 15.88 4.64
N LYS A 526 -19.95 16.66 4.18
CA LYS A 526 -20.04 17.28 2.84
C LYS A 526 -18.80 18.03 2.33
N ASN A 527 -17.97 18.56 3.24
CA ASN A 527 -16.78 19.36 2.92
C ASN A 527 -15.51 18.51 2.71
N ILE A 528 -15.58 17.20 3.01
CA ILE A 528 -14.44 16.29 2.95
C ILE A 528 -14.24 15.82 1.50
N GLY A 529 -13.00 15.80 1.03
CA GLY A 529 -12.67 15.36 -0.31
C GLY A 529 -13.12 13.91 -0.57
N ARG A 530 -13.70 13.63 -1.74
CA ARG A 530 -14.22 12.28 -2.07
C ARG A 530 -13.17 11.17 -1.95
N ASN A 531 -11.88 11.50 -2.09
CA ASN A 531 -10.74 10.58 -1.98
C ASN A 531 -10.40 10.22 -0.51
N SER A 532 -10.88 11.00 0.47
CA SER A 532 -10.77 10.67 1.90
C SER A 532 -11.77 9.60 2.35
N PHE A 533 -12.56 9.02 1.45
CA PHE A 533 -13.48 7.92 1.76
C PHE A 533 -13.07 6.64 1.04
N SER A 534 -12.57 5.66 1.78
CA SER A 534 -12.34 4.31 1.25
C SER A 534 -13.52 3.37 1.51
N LEU A 535 -13.75 2.47 0.55
CA LEU A 535 -14.64 1.33 0.69
C LEU A 535 -13.75 0.08 0.64
N ASN A 536 -13.29 -0.35 1.82
CA ASN A 536 -12.42 -1.51 1.95
C ASN A 536 -13.28 -2.78 1.92
N ALA A 537 -13.41 -3.39 0.75
CA ALA A 537 -13.78 -4.81 0.71
C ALA A 537 -12.61 -5.61 1.31
N LEU A 538 -12.85 -6.28 2.44
CA LEU A 538 -11.87 -7.19 3.04
C LEU A 538 -11.53 -8.30 2.04
N THR A 539 -10.27 -8.75 2.01
CA THR A 539 -9.79 -9.82 1.12
C THR A 539 -10.63 -11.09 1.27
N ASP A 540 -11.09 -11.36 2.49
CA ASP A 540 -12.23 -12.22 2.78
C ASP A 540 -13.17 -11.48 3.76
N PRO A 541 -14.38 -11.08 3.35
CA PRO A 541 -15.36 -10.43 4.22
C PRO A 541 -16.28 -11.43 4.94
N ILE A 542 -15.98 -12.74 4.85
CA ILE A 542 -16.83 -13.82 5.34
C ILE A 542 -16.36 -14.31 6.71
N SER A 543 -17.13 -13.98 7.75
CA SER A 543 -16.92 -14.53 9.08
C SER A 543 -17.55 -15.91 9.23
N THR A 544 -16.74 -16.92 9.49
CA THR A 544 -17.21 -18.26 9.86
C THR A 544 -18.00 -18.22 11.16
N VAL A 545 -19.29 -18.54 11.10
CA VAL A 545 -20.13 -18.67 12.31
C VAL A 545 -20.17 -20.12 12.79
N ASN A 546 -20.24 -20.31 14.11
CA ASN A 546 -20.33 -21.62 14.74
C ASN A 546 -21.78 -22.11 14.96
N ASP A 547 -22.77 -21.24 14.77
CA ASP A 547 -24.20 -21.54 14.94
C ASP A 547 -24.90 -21.66 13.57
N LYS A 548 -25.72 -22.71 13.42
CA LYS A 548 -26.64 -22.90 12.29
C LYS A 548 -27.87 -21.99 12.36
N SER A 549 -28.01 -21.21 13.44
CA SER A 549 -28.99 -20.16 13.63
C SER A 549 -28.47 -18.80 13.18
N THR A 550 -29.26 -18.08 12.40
CA THR A 550 -29.06 -16.66 12.10
C THR A 550 -29.24 -15.75 13.32
N ARG A 551 -29.91 -16.22 14.37
CA ARG A 551 -30.40 -15.43 15.53
C ARG A 551 -29.35 -15.22 16.62
N GLY A 552 -28.33 -16.09 16.66
CA GLY A 552 -27.30 -16.05 17.69
C GLY A 552 -26.49 -14.75 17.62
N LEU A 553 -26.02 -14.25 18.78
CA LEU A 553 -25.22 -13.03 18.88
C LEU A 553 -24.03 -13.03 17.90
N ASN A 554 -23.29 -14.15 17.80
CA ASN A 554 -22.19 -14.33 16.86
C ASN A 554 -22.61 -14.11 15.38
N ALA A 555 -23.81 -14.53 14.99
CA ALA A 555 -24.31 -14.37 13.64
C ALA A 555 -24.82 -12.94 13.35
N LYS A 556 -25.26 -12.18 14.37
CA LYS A 556 -25.64 -10.76 14.24
C LYS A 556 -24.43 -9.84 14.20
N LEU A 557 -23.47 -10.05 15.11
CA LEU A 557 -22.20 -9.30 15.15
C LEU A 557 -21.43 -9.33 13.82
N ASN A 558 -21.58 -10.42 13.06
CA ASN A 558 -20.93 -10.63 11.77
C ASN A 558 -21.80 -10.22 10.56
N ARG A 559 -22.86 -9.42 10.76
CA ARG A 559 -23.63 -8.75 9.70
C ARG A 559 -23.52 -7.24 9.85
N CYS A 560 -22.30 -6.72 9.79
CA CYS A 560 -22.05 -5.33 10.12
C CYS A 560 -21.17 -4.61 9.11
N VAL A 561 -20.97 -3.32 9.36
CA VAL A 561 -19.93 -2.50 8.76
C VAL A 561 -19.08 -1.96 9.90
N LYS A 562 -17.78 -2.29 9.95
CA LYS A 562 -16.82 -1.52 10.77
C LYS A 562 -16.56 -0.22 10.03
N VAL A 563 -16.90 0.91 10.64
CA VAL A 563 -16.48 2.23 10.14
C VAL A 563 -15.37 2.71 11.05
N ARG A 564 -14.26 3.15 10.45
CA ARG A 564 -13.16 3.86 11.11
C ARG A 564 -13.09 5.28 10.55
N ILE A 565 -13.05 6.28 11.41
CA ILE A 565 -12.90 7.69 11.04
C ILE A 565 -11.68 8.24 11.77
N ASN A 566 -10.70 8.70 10.99
CA ASN A 566 -9.51 9.35 11.50
C ASN A 566 -9.76 10.86 11.51
N TYR A 567 -9.52 11.52 12.63
CA TYR A 567 -9.82 12.94 12.82
C TYR A 567 -8.70 13.66 13.57
N VAL A 568 -8.69 14.98 13.48
CA VAL A 568 -7.75 15.87 14.17
C VAL A 568 -8.56 16.94 14.90
N ILE A 569 -8.39 17.09 16.21
CA ILE A 569 -9.14 18.06 17.02
C ILE A 569 -8.19 18.89 17.89
N GLU A 570 -8.51 20.17 18.14
CA GLU A 570 -7.74 20.95 19.12
C GLU A 570 -7.78 20.31 20.50
N LYS A 571 -6.66 20.41 21.22
CA LYS A 571 -6.52 19.89 22.59
C LYS A 571 -7.37 20.73 23.54
N GLN A 572 -8.24 20.06 24.31
CA GLN A 572 -9.10 20.67 25.34
C GLN A 572 -8.37 20.85 26.68
#